data_AF-A0A2U3RRM6-F1
#
_entry.id   AF-A0A2U3RRM6-F1
#
_cell.length_a   1.000
_cell.length_b   1.000
_cell.length_c   1.000
_cell.angle_alpha   90.00
_cell.angle_beta   90.00
_cell.angle_gamma   90.00
#
_symmetry.space_group_name_H-M   'P 1'
#
loop_
_entity.id
_entity.type
_entity.pdbx_description
1 polymer ?
#
loop_
_entity_poly.entity_id
_entity_poly.type
_entity_poly.pdbx_seq_one_letter_code
_entity_poly.pdbx_strand_id
1 'polypeptide(L)'
;MLLCERHKKEKTKLPLVYNLVIYNGKEVYNAPRNLWDLFTDSMIAKQLMTSDYQLVDLQSMSNDKIVRKKHIDTVIRIKKRNNNFIKKM
;
A
#
# COMPACT_ATOMS: atom_id res chain seq x y z
N MET A 1 -6.09 -16.07 -6.73
CA MET A 1 -5.62 -16.19 -5.34
C MET A 1 -5.35 -17.67 -5.10
N LEU A 2 -4.13 -18.19 -5.36
CA LEU A 2 -3.85 -19.65 -5.28
C LEU A 2 -2.44 -19.99 -4.77
N LEU A 3 -1.42 -19.16 -5.06
CA LEU A 3 -0.03 -19.43 -4.67
C LEU A 3 0.18 -19.28 -3.15
N CYS A 4 -0.28 -18.17 -2.57
CA CYS A 4 -0.14 -17.90 -1.14
C CYS A 4 -0.96 -18.88 -0.29
N GLU A 5 -2.13 -19.28 -0.76
CA GLU A 5 -3.01 -20.24 -0.08
C GLU A 5 -2.39 -21.64 -0.02
N ARG A 6 -1.77 -22.10 -1.12
CA ARG A 6 -1.04 -23.37 -1.17
C ARG A 6 0.19 -23.35 -0.27
N HIS A 7 0.87 -22.20 -0.16
CA HIS A 7 2.05 -22.06 0.70
C HIS A 7 1.72 -22.01 2.20
N LYS A 8 0.54 -21.49 2.56
CA LYS A 8 0.13 -21.24 3.95
C LYS A 8 -0.17 -22.49 4.78
N LYS A 9 -0.31 -23.67 4.15
CA LYS A 9 -0.74 -24.89 4.85
C LYS A 9 0.22 -25.33 5.96
N GLU A 10 1.52 -25.03 5.86
CA GLU A 10 2.53 -25.45 6.84
C GLU A 10 3.67 -24.44 7.06
N LYS A 11 3.64 -23.27 6.40
CA LYS A 11 4.74 -22.30 6.42
C LYS A 11 4.28 -20.94 6.95
N THR A 12 5.07 -20.39 7.87
CA THR A 12 4.83 -19.09 8.53
C THR A 12 5.34 -17.90 7.71
N LYS A 13 6.18 -18.14 6.70
CA LYS A 13 6.77 -17.10 5.85
C LYS A 13 6.19 -17.15 4.44
N LEU A 14 6.16 -16.01 3.77
CA LEU A 14 5.73 -15.92 2.37
C LEU A 14 6.82 -16.50 1.44
N PRO A 15 6.43 -17.11 0.31
CA PRO A 15 7.39 -17.54 -0.69
C PRO A 15 8.06 -16.33 -1.35
N LEU A 16 9.35 -16.43 -1.64
CA LEU A 16 10.01 -15.48 -2.51
C LEU A 16 9.48 -15.67 -3.94
N VAL A 17 9.09 -14.56 -4.56
CA VAL A 17 8.58 -14.53 -5.94
C VAL A 17 9.60 -13.82 -6.82
N TYR A 18 10.10 -14.52 -7.84
CA TYR A 18 10.99 -13.96 -8.84
C TYR A 18 10.18 -13.55 -10.07
N ASN A 19 10.08 -12.25 -10.33
CA ASN A 19 9.36 -11.71 -11.48
C ASN A 19 10.30 -11.71 -12.71
N LEU A 20 10.02 -12.58 -13.68
CA LEU A 20 10.71 -12.64 -14.97
C LEU A 20 9.73 -12.39 -16.11
N VAL A 21 10.09 -11.49 -17.02
CA VAL A 21 9.33 -11.21 -18.24
C VAL A 21 10.26 -11.44 -19.42
N ILE A 22 9.83 -12.30 -20.36
CA ILE A 22 10.54 -12.55 -21.61
C ILE A 22 9.77 -11.81 -22.71
N TYR A 23 10.43 -10.85 -23.35
CA TYR A 23 9.87 -10.05 -24.42
C TYR A 23 10.48 -10.46 -25.76
N ASN A 24 9.63 -10.77 -26.74
CA ASN A 24 10.02 -11.11 -28.11
C ASN A 24 9.28 -10.23 -29.13
N GLY A 25 9.44 -8.91 -28.99
CA GLY A 25 8.89 -7.96 -29.96
C GLY A 25 9.87 -7.60 -31.05
N LYS A 26 9.36 -6.92 -32.08
CA LYS A 26 10.17 -6.42 -33.21
C LYS A 26 11.02 -5.21 -32.83
N GLU A 27 10.57 -4.43 -31.84
CA GLU A 27 11.22 -3.19 -31.39
C GLU A 27 12.04 -3.40 -30.11
N VAL A 28 12.98 -2.49 -29.84
CA VAL A 28 13.72 -2.49 -28.58
C VAL A 28 12.79 -2.15 -27.42
N TYR A 29 12.76 -3.01 -26.40
CA TYR A 29 11.96 -2.76 -25.20
C TYR A 29 12.45 -1.51 -24.44
N ASN A 30 11.63 -0.47 -24.42
CA ASN A 30 11.92 0.84 -23.81
C ASN A 30 11.04 1.17 -22.60
N ALA A 31 10.14 0.26 -22.20
CA ALA A 31 9.28 0.50 -21.06
C ALA A 31 10.07 0.34 -19.73
N PRO A 32 9.63 1.00 -18.65
CA PRO A 32 10.23 0.82 -17.33
C PRO A 32 10.26 -0.64 -16.89
N ARG A 33 11.39 -1.07 -16.31
CA ARG A 33 11.57 -2.44 -15.79
C ARG A 33 11.39 -2.53 -14.27
N ASN A 34 11.36 -1.38 -13.61
CA ASN A 34 11.11 -1.30 -12.19
C ASN A 34 9.78 -0.55 -11.96
N LEU A 35 9.09 -0.91 -10.87
CA LEU A 35 7.79 -0.33 -10.51
C LEU A 35 7.89 1.18 -10.19
N TRP A 36 9.05 1.64 -9.71
CA TRP A 36 9.24 2.98 -9.16
C TRP A 36 9.42 4.04 -10.25
N ASP A 37 10.00 3.68 -11.39
CA ASP A 37 10.19 4.51 -12.58
C ASP A 37 8.87 4.89 -13.25
N LEU A 38 7.76 4.24 -12.86
CA LEU A 38 6.42 4.61 -13.29
C LEU A 38 5.89 5.87 -12.57
N PHE A 39 6.54 6.31 -11.50
CA PHE A 39 6.16 7.50 -10.74
C PHE A 39 7.03 8.69 -11.11
N THR A 40 6.49 9.91 -10.99
CA THR A 40 7.22 11.16 -11.25
C THR A 40 8.50 11.28 -10.44
N ASP A 41 8.48 10.85 -9.18
CA ASP A 41 9.65 10.75 -8.32
C ASP A 41 9.80 9.30 -7.85
N SER A 42 10.71 8.58 -8.50
CA SER A 42 10.96 7.16 -8.22
C SER A 42 11.60 6.94 -6.85
N MET A 43 12.34 7.92 -6.32
CA MET A 43 12.99 7.82 -5.01
C MET A 43 11.96 7.90 -3.89
N ILE A 44 11.05 8.88 -3.96
CA ILE A 44 9.95 9.03 -3.00
C ILE A 44 9.00 7.83 -3.08
N ALA A 45 8.63 7.40 -4.29
CA ALA A 45 7.74 6.25 -4.47
C ALA A 45 8.33 4.97 -3.86
N LYS A 46 9.61 4.71 -4.12
CA LYS A 46 10.32 3.58 -3.53
C LYS A 46 10.34 3.68 -2.01
N GLN A 47 10.77 4.81 -1.45
CA GLN A 47 10.83 4.99 0.00
C GLN A 47 9.47 4.79 0.65
N LEU A 48 8.40 5.36 0.08
CA LEU A 48 7.05 5.26 0.63
C LEU A 48 6.51 3.82 0.59
N MET A 49 6.76 3.08 -0.50
CA MET A 49 6.18 1.75 -0.70
C MET A 49 7.00 0.62 -0.08
N THR A 50 8.30 0.83 0.19
CA THR A 50 9.14 -0.16 0.89
C THR A 50 9.24 0.07 2.39
N SER A 51 8.89 1.26 2.88
CA SER A 51 8.87 1.53 4.33
C SER A 51 7.72 0.81 5.01
N ASP A 52 7.84 0.62 6.33
CA ASP A 52 6.75 0.12 7.15
C ASP A 52 5.49 0.98 6.96
N TYR A 53 4.35 0.31 6.89
CA TYR A 53 3.08 0.99 6.75
C TYR A 53 2.86 1.91 7.96
N GLN A 54 2.41 3.13 7.68
CA GLN A 54 2.05 4.08 8.74
C GLN A 54 0.67 3.69 9.27
N LEU A 55 0.63 2.89 10.33
CA LEU A 55 -0.62 2.60 11.03
C LEU A 55 -1.10 3.82 11.79
N VAL A 56 -2.25 4.35 11.38
CA VAL A 56 -2.96 5.36 12.17
C VAL A 56 -4.14 4.68 12.85
N ASP A 57 -3.92 4.29 14.11
CA ASP A 57 -4.95 3.69 14.92
C ASP A 57 -5.86 4.76 15.54
N LEU A 58 -7.04 4.90 14.93
CA LEU A 58 -8.06 5.88 15.33
C LEU A 58 -8.74 5.56 16.66
N GLN A 59 -8.62 4.32 17.15
CA GLN A 59 -9.21 3.91 18.40
C GLN A 59 -8.27 4.17 19.57
N SER A 60 -6.96 4.03 19.37
CA SER A 60 -5.95 4.30 20.41
C SER A 60 -5.39 5.73 20.39
N MET A 61 -5.58 6.50 19.32
CA MET A 61 -5.15 7.91 19.28
C MET A 61 -6.19 8.87 19.85
N SER A 62 -5.73 9.81 20.69
CA SER A 62 -6.56 10.94 21.12
C SER A 62 -6.83 11.91 19.97
N ASN A 63 -7.98 12.58 20.00
CA ASN A 63 -8.37 13.55 18.96
C ASN A 63 -7.31 14.65 18.77
N ASP A 64 -6.64 15.09 19.84
CA ASP A 64 -5.59 16.13 19.76
C ASP A 64 -4.34 15.67 19.02
N LYS A 65 -3.99 14.38 19.14
CA LYS A 65 -2.87 13.79 18.40
C LYS A 65 -3.19 13.56 16.93
N ILE A 66 -4.47 13.36 16.62
CA ILE A 66 -4.98 13.33 15.25
C ILE A 66 -4.81 14.74 14.68
N VAL A 67 -5.46 15.76 15.25
CA VAL A 67 -5.45 17.17 14.78
C VAL A 67 -4.06 17.79 14.52
N ARG A 68 -3.02 17.29 15.20
CA ARG A 68 -1.62 17.72 14.96
C ARG A 68 -1.03 17.18 13.66
N LYS A 69 -1.55 16.07 13.11
CA LYS A 69 -1.19 15.47 11.81
C LYS A 69 -2.15 15.96 10.71
N LYS A 70 -2.10 17.27 10.43
CA LYS A 70 -3.01 18.02 9.52
C LYS A 70 -3.38 17.32 8.19
N HIS A 71 -2.45 16.60 7.57
CA HIS A 71 -2.68 15.93 6.28
C HIS A 71 -3.54 14.66 6.39
N ILE A 72 -3.46 13.95 7.51
CA ILE A 72 -4.16 12.68 7.73
C ILE A 72 -5.56 12.95 8.31
N ASP A 73 -5.74 14.07 9.00
CA ASP A 73 -6.98 14.49 9.64
C ASP A 73 -8.17 14.59 8.70
N THR A 74 -7.94 15.07 7.48
CA THR A 74 -9.02 15.23 6.51
C THR A 74 -9.54 13.87 6.02
N VAL A 75 -8.63 12.94 5.71
CA VAL A 75 -8.98 11.57 5.29
C VAL A 75 -9.67 10.81 6.42
N ILE A 76 -9.13 10.91 7.64
CA ILE A 76 -9.68 10.27 8.85
C ILE A 76 -11.08 10.80 9.18
N ARG A 77 -11.27 12.12 9.13
CA ARG A 77 -12.54 12.79 9.44
C ARG A 77 -13.64 12.37 8.48
N ILE A 78 -13.33 12.23 7.18
CA ILE A 78 -14.27 11.71 6.18
C ILE A 78 -14.68 10.27 6.51
N LYS A 79 -13.72 9.39 6.84
CA LYS A 79 -14.01 7.99 7.18
C LYS A 79 -14.86 7.85 8.45
N LYS A 80 -14.57 8.63 9.50
CA LYS A 80 -15.33 8.61 10.78
C LYS A 80 -16.75 9.14 10.61
N ARG A 81 -16.93 10.20 9.81
CA ARG A 81 -18.26 10.75 9.46
C ARG A 81 -19.13 9.70 8.75
N ASN A 82 -18.56 8.97 7.80
CA ASN A 82 -19.28 7.92 7.07
C ASN A 82 -19.66 6.74 7.98
N ASN A 83 -18.78 6.35 8.91
CA ASN A 83 -19.06 5.24 9.84
C ASN A 83 -20.17 5.59 10.85
N ASN A 84 -20.24 6.85 11.30
CA ASN A 84 -21.32 7.31 12.18
C ASN A 84 -22.67 7.45 11.46
N PHE A 85 -22.66 7.68 10.14
CA PHE A 85 -23.88 7.68 9.32
C PHE A 85 -24.46 6.28 9.19
N ILE A 86 -23.61 5.27 8.95
CA ILE A 86 -24.02 3.86 8.83
C ILE A 86 -24.57 3.31 10.15
N LYS A 87 -24.05 3.74 11.30
CA LYS A 87 -24.56 3.33 12.63
C LYS A 87 -25.89 3.97 13.04
N LYS A 88 -26.39 4.96 12.27
CA LYS A 88 -27.63 5.69 12.54
C LYS A 88 -28.80 5.26 11.64
N MET A 89 -28.56 4.35 10.70
CA MET A 89 -29.59 3.62 9.94
C MET A 89 -29.82 2.26 10.60
#